data_AF-A0A7X8XSZ5-F1
#
_entry.id   AF-A0A7X8XSZ5-F1
#
_cell.length_a   1.000
_cell.length_b   1.000
_cell.length_c   1.000
_cell.angle_alpha   90.00
_cell.angle_beta   90.00
_cell.angle_gamma   90.00
#
_symmetry.space_group_name_H-M   'P 1'
#
loop_
_entity.id
_entity.type
_entity.pdbx_description
1 polymer ?
#
loop_
_entity_poly.entity_id
_entity_poly.type
_entity_poly.pdbx_seq_one_letter_code
_entity_poly.pdbx_strand_id
1 'polypeptide(L)'
;MKRVALIHTVRPVLDTFPILLQEIVGEPIKIHNLLDEFLASDPAEIGYFSIENRNKLFNDLRSCEFTGADVIAVTCSTLTPIVEQIRPFIKVPVVAIDDAMTEAAVQVASRIKVVATAMSTLGPTIEKLQTDAAKIGKKIEVDGQDHEPA
;
A
#
# COMPACT_ATOMS: atom_id res chain seq x y z
N MET A 1 -23.25 -8.99 4.90
CA MET A 1 -22.10 -8.45 5.65
C MET A 1 -20.94 -8.31 4.68
N LYS A 2 -20.38 -7.11 4.58
CA LYS A 2 -19.24 -6.83 3.69
C LYS A 2 -17.98 -7.54 4.19
N ARG A 3 -17.12 -7.95 3.28
CA ARG A 3 -15.89 -8.70 3.56
C ARG A 3 -14.68 -7.93 3.06
N VAL A 4 -13.70 -7.74 3.93
CA VAL A 4 -12.44 -7.08 3.60
C VAL A 4 -11.31 -8.06 3.86
N ALA A 5 -10.43 -8.24 2.88
CA ALA A 5 -9.15 -8.90 3.11
C ALA A 5 -8.06 -7.84 3.29
N LEU A 6 -7.18 -8.04 4.27
CA LEU A 6 -6.09 -7.12 4.58
C LEU A 6 -4.76 -7.86 4.47
N ILE A 7 -3.84 -7.31 3.68
CA ILE A 7 -2.45 -7.79 3.60
C ILE A 7 -1.57 -6.84 4.40
N HIS A 8 -0.87 -7.38 5.38
CA HIS A 8 0.06 -6.68 6.24
C HIS A 8 1.46 -7.28 6.09
N THR A 9 2.49 -6.48 6.31
CA THR A 9 3.89 -6.94 6.32
C THR A 9 4.54 -6.86 7.69
N VAL A 10 3.89 -6.21 8.65
CA VAL A 10 4.38 -6.04 10.03
C VAL A 10 3.26 -6.18 11.04
N ARG A 11 3.57 -6.76 12.21
CA ARG A 11 2.62 -6.99 13.29
C ARG A 11 1.97 -5.73 13.87
N PRO A 12 2.70 -4.62 14.12
CA PRO A 12 2.08 -3.42 14.72
C PRO A 12 0.91 -2.86 13.90
N VAL A 13 0.98 -2.97 12.57
CA VAL A 13 -0.11 -2.56 11.67
C VAL A 13 -1.25 -3.58 11.69
N LEU A 14 -0.95 -4.89 11.67
CA LEU A 14 -1.95 -5.95 11.84
C LEU A 14 -2.75 -5.79 13.15
N ASP A 15 -2.08 -5.44 14.24
CA ASP A 15 -2.69 -5.37 15.56
C ASP A 15 -3.64 -4.18 15.72
N THR A 16 -3.48 -3.13 14.92
CA THR A 16 -4.21 -1.86 15.08
C THR A 16 -5.16 -1.55 13.92
N PHE A 17 -4.75 -1.82 12.68
CA PHE A 17 -5.47 -1.41 11.48
C PHE A 17 -6.88 -2.04 11.34
N PRO A 18 -7.09 -3.36 11.58
CA PRO A 18 -8.43 -3.95 11.51
C PRO A 18 -9.43 -3.32 12.48
N ILE A 19 -8.95 -2.93 13.68
CA ILE A 19 -9.77 -2.30 14.72
C ILE A 19 -10.19 -0.90 14.25
N LEU A 20 -9.22 -0.08 13.84
CA LEU A 20 -9.48 1.26 13.32
C LEU A 20 -10.40 1.25 12.09
N LEU A 21 -10.23 0.26 11.20
CA LEU A 21 -11.08 0.10 10.03
C LEU A 21 -12.53 -0.17 10.43
N GLN A 22 -12.78 -1.07 11.39
CA GLN A 22 -14.13 -1.34 11.89
C GLN A 22 -14.76 -0.10 12.54
N GLU A 23 -14.00 0.64 13.33
CA GLU A 23 -14.45 1.87 13.98
C GLU A 23 -14.85 2.95 12.95
N ILE A 24 -14.02 3.17 11.92
CA ILE A 24 -14.26 4.17 10.88
C ILE A 24 -15.45 3.80 9.99
N VAL A 25 -15.57 2.51 9.63
CA VAL A 25 -16.68 2.03 8.78
C VAL A 25 -18.03 2.14 9.51
N GLY A 26 -18.05 1.95 10.84
CA GLY A 26 -19.25 2.16 11.66
C GLY A 26 -20.35 1.11 11.45
N GLU A 27 -20.12 0.09 10.62
CA GLU A 27 -21.02 -1.05 10.40
C GLU A 27 -20.26 -2.39 10.46
N PRO A 28 -20.96 -3.50 10.78
CA PRO A 28 -20.32 -4.82 10.85
C PRO A 28 -19.70 -5.24 9.52
N ILE A 29 -18.38 -5.46 9.54
CA ILE A 29 -17.60 -6.02 8.43
C ILE A 29 -16.85 -7.27 8.89
N LYS A 30 -16.70 -8.23 7.98
CA LYS A 30 -15.89 -9.43 8.20
C LYS A 30 -14.50 -9.21 7.64
N ILE A 31 -13.49 -9.28 8.50
CA ILE A 31 -12.09 -9.04 8.13
C ILE A 31 -11.34 -10.37 8.06
N HIS A 32 -10.56 -10.55 6.99
CA HIS A 32 -9.61 -11.63 6.82
C HIS A 32 -8.20 -11.04 6.73
N ASN A 33 -7.35 -11.33 7.70
CA ASN A 33 -5.97 -10.83 7.71
C ASN A 33 -5.01 -11.86 7.12
N LEU A 34 -4.08 -11.38 6.31
CA LEU A 34 -2.88 -12.08 5.86
C LEU A 34 -1.69 -11.26 6.33
N LEU A 35 -0.79 -11.89 7.10
CA LEU A 35 0.48 -11.29 7.50
C LEU A 35 1.61 -11.98 6.74
N ASP A 36 2.34 -11.21 5.96
CA ASP A 36 3.51 -11.67 5.22
C ASP A 36 4.75 -10.87 5.62
N GLU A 37 5.44 -11.35 6.65
CA GLU A 37 6.65 -10.72 7.17
C GLU A 37 7.81 -10.76 6.15
N PHE A 38 7.80 -11.73 5.21
CA PHE A 38 8.84 -11.87 4.20
C PHE A 38 8.85 -10.68 3.23
N LEU A 39 7.67 -10.19 2.81
CA LEU A 39 7.55 -9.04 1.91
C LEU A 39 8.12 -7.73 2.50
N ALA A 40 8.37 -7.67 3.81
CA ALA A 40 9.13 -6.59 4.43
C ALA A 40 10.59 -6.98 4.69
N SER A 41 10.84 -8.17 5.25
CA SER A 41 12.18 -8.55 5.69
C SER A 41 13.16 -8.77 4.53
N ASP A 42 12.72 -9.42 3.45
CA ASP A 42 13.60 -9.76 2.33
C ASP A 42 14.08 -8.51 1.58
N PRO A 43 13.22 -7.55 1.17
CA PRO A 43 13.69 -6.29 0.59
C PRO A 43 14.58 -5.48 1.52
N ALA A 44 14.37 -5.56 2.84
CA ALA A 44 15.23 -4.90 3.82
C ALA A 44 16.62 -5.54 3.91
N GLU A 45 16.72 -6.86 3.70
CA GLU A 45 17.99 -7.60 3.71
C GLU A 45 18.75 -7.43 2.39
N ILE A 46 18.08 -7.59 1.24
CA ILE A 46 18.74 -7.59 -0.08
C ILE A 46 18.80 -6.21 -0.74
N GLY A 47 18.07 -5.23 -0.20
CA GLY A 47 18.07 -3.84 -0.64
C GLY A 47 17.18 -3.53 -1.86
N TYR A 48 16.39 -4.48 -2.36
CA TYR A 48 15.46 -4.26 -3.48
C TYR A 48 14.27 -5.22 -3.44
N PHE A 49 13.18 -4.87 -4.14
CA PHE A 49 12.00 -5.71 -4.26
C PHE A 49 12.12 -6.69 -5.45
N SER A 50 12.61 -7.90 -5.16
CA SER A 50 12.91 -8.96 -6.14
C SER A 50 11.70 -9.50 -6.93
N ILE A 51 11.96 -10.31 -7.96
CA ILE A 51 10.92 -10.99 -8.74
C ILE A 51 10.15 -11.97 -7.85
N GLU A 52 10.84 -12.63 -6.92
CA GLU A 52 10.29 -13.54 -5.93
C GLU A 52 9.30 -12.82 -5.02
N ASN A 53 9.66 -11.62 -4.53
CA ASN A 53 8.74 -10.77 -3.77
C ASN A 53 7.49 -10.39 -4.57
N ARG A 54 7.65 -10.04 -5.87
CA ARG A 54 6.51 -9.72 -6.75
C ARG A 54 5.58 -10.91 -6.94
N ASN A 55 6.14 -12.09 -7.21
CA ASN A 55 5.38 -13.33 -7.36
C ASN A 55 4.66 -13.71 -6.05
N LYS A 56 5.31 -13.48 -4.91
CA LYS A 56 4.72 -13.73 -3.60
C LYS A 56 3.55 -12.80 -3.31
N LEU A 57 3.72 -11.49 -3.49
CA LEU A 57 2.62 -10.52 -3.36
C LEU A 57 1.46 -10.84 -4.31
N PHE A 58 1.74 -11.24 -5.54
CA PHE A 58 0.70 -11.70 -6.47
C PHE A 58 -0.09 -12.89 -5.91
N ASN A 59 0.61 -13.89 -5.37
CA ASN A 59 -0.03 -15.07 -4.77
C ASN A 59 -0.82 -14.72 -3.50
N ASP A 60 -0.36 -13.77 -2.69
CA ASP A 60 -1.07 -13.32 -1.49
C ASP A 60 -2.37 -12.61 -1.87
N LEU A 61 -2.32 -11.71 -2.87
CA LEU A 61 -3.51 -11.05 -3.42
C LEU A 61 -4.52 -12.06 -3.97
N ARG A 62 -4.05 -13.08 -4.70
CA ARG A 62 -4.92 -14.18 -5.17
C ARG A 62 -5.47 -15.02 -4.03
N SER A 63 -4.68 -15.26 -2.99
CA SER A 63 -5.13 -15.97 -1.80
C SER A 63 -6.25 -15.21 -1.09
N CYS A 64 -6.17 -13.88 -1.04
CA CYS A 64 -7.23 -13.03 -0.52
C CYS A 64 -8.53 -13.12 -1.33
N GLU A 65 -8.50 -13.35 -2.64
CA GLU A 65 -9.73 -13.56 -3.44
C GLU A 65 -10.55 -14.77 -2.93
N PHE A 66 -9.87 -15.86 -2.54
CA PHE A 66 -10.54 -17.07 -2.05
C PHE A 66 -11.26 -16.88 -0.70
N THR A 67 -11.02 -15.78 0.00
CA THR A 67 -11.77 -15.41 1.21
C THR A 67 -13.18 -14.91 0.90
N GLY A 68 -13.48 -14.64 -0.38
CA GLY A 68 -14.74 -14.04 -0.82
C GLY A 68 -14.83 -12.56 -0.42
N ALA A 69 -13.70 -11.87 -0.33
CA ALA A 69 -13.62 -10.44 -0.04
C ALA A 69 -14.28 -9.60 -1.14
N ASP A 70 -14.97 -8.53 -0.72
CA ASP A 70 -15.51 -7.50 -1.61
C ASP A 70 -14.42 -6.49 -2.01
N VAL A 71 -13.38 -6.35 -1.19
CA VAL A 71 -12.20 -5.50 -1.42
C VAL A 71 -10.99 -6.07 -0.68
N ILE A 72 -9.81 -5.92 -1.28
CA ILE A 72 -8.53 -6.24 -0.66
C ILE A 72 -7.79 -4.93 -0.38
N ALA A 73 -7.29 -4.72 0.84
CA ALA A 73 -6.44 -3.58 1.16
C ALA A 73 -5.03 -4.04 1.53
N VAL A 74 -4.03 -3.37 0.97
CA VAL A 74 -2.61 -3.60 1.24
C VAL A 74 -2.09 -2.47 2.12
N THR A 75 -1.65 -2.79 3.34
CA THR A 75 -1.35 -1.81 4.39
C THR A 75 0.11 -1.34 4.40
N CYS A 76 0.91 -1.69 3.40
CA CYS A 76 2.33 -1.33 3.29
C CYS A 76 2.60 -0.54 2.01
N SER A 77 3.01 0.73 2.15
CA SER A 77 3.30 1.65 1.04
C SER A 77 4.46 1.22 0.15
N THR A 78 5.44 0.48 0.69
CA THR A 78 6.55 -0.10 -0.09
C THR A 78 6.03 -1.06 -1.18
N LEU A 79 4.88 -1.69 -0.97
CA LEU A 79 4.28 -2.61 -1.93
C LEU A 79 3.50 -1.90 -3.05
N THR A 80 3.13 -0.62 -2.86
CA THR A 80 2.19 0.07 -3.76
C THR A 80 2.59 0.06 -5.24
N PRO A 81 3.86 0.31 -5.64
CA PRO A 81 4.24 0.29 -7.05
C PRO A 81 3.99 -1.07 -7.71
N ILE A 82 4.16 -2.15 -6.95
CA ILE A 82 3.91 -3.51 -7.44
C ILE A 82 2.42 -3.83 -7.40
N VAL A 83 1.69 -3.34 -6.39
CA VAL A 83 0.22 -3.44 -6.32
C VAL A 83 -0.42 -2.79 -7.56
N GLU A 84 0.03 -1.61 -8.01
CA GLU A 84 -0.44 -0.97 -9.26
C GLU A 84 -0.26 -1.88 -10.49
N GLN A 85 0.88 -2.58 -10.58
CA GLN A 85 1.17 -3.50 -11.68
C GLN A 85 0.31 -4.77 -11.62
N ILE A 86 -0.01 -5.25 -10.42
CA ILE A 86 -0.75 -6.49 -10.20
C ILE A 86 -2.27 -6.29 -10.28
N ARG A 87 -2.78 -5.13 -9.85
CA ARG A 87 -4.22 -4.77 -9.80
C ARG A 87 -5.02 -5.26 -11.02
N PRO A 88 -4.60 -5.05 -12.28
CA PRO A 88 -5.34 -5.49 -13.46
C PRO A 88 -5.56 -7.00 -13.56
N PHE A 89 -4.80 -7.80 -12.81
CA PHE A 89 -4.86 -9.26 -12.83
C PHE A 89 -5.64 -9.86 -11.65
N ILE A 90 -6.14 -9.03 -10.72
CA ILE A 90 -6.94 -9.44 -9.56
C ILE A 90 -8.40 -9.07 -9.82
N LYS A 91 -9.34 -9.99 -9.57
CA LYS A 91 -10.77 -9.79 -9.85
C LYS A 91 -11.45 -8.91 -8.80
N VAL A 92 -10.98 -9.00 -7.55
CA VAL A 92 -11.46 -8.19 -6.43
C VAL A 92 -10.74 -6.84 -6.45
N PRO A 93 -11.45 -5.71 -6.23
CA PRO A 93 -10.81 -4.40 -6.11
C PRO A 93 -9.68 -4.43 -5.06
N VAL A 94 -8.50 -3.94 -5.44
CA VAL A 94 -7.35 -3.83 -4.55
C VAL A 94 -7.05 -2.35 -4.30
N VAL A 95 -6.92 -1.99 -3.02
CA VAL A 95 -6.58 -0.64 -2.55
C VAL A 95 -5.22 -0.70 -1.85
N ALA A 96 -4.29 0.15 -2.26
CA ALA A 96 -3.07 0.38 -1.49
C ALA A 96 -3.28 1.51 -0.48
N ILE A 97 -2.62 1.42 0.67
CA ILE A 97 -2.86 2.33 1.80
C ILE A 97 -2.69 3.83 1.48
N ASP A 98 -1.81 4.15 0.54
CA ASP A 98 -1.47 5.51 0.13
C ASP A 98 -2.25 6.00 -1.10
N ASP A 99 -3.19 5.20 -1.64
CA ASP A 99 -3.98 5.57 -2.82
C ASP A 99 -4.69 6.91 -2.69
N ALA A 100 -5.61 6.99 -1.72
CA ALA A 100 -6.40 8.19 -1.49
C ALA A 100 -5.51 9.38 -1.06
N MET A 101 -4.42 9.11 -0.36
CA MET A 101 -3.50 10.14 0.13
C MET A 101 -2.78 10.83 -1.04
N THR A 102 -2.19 10.07 -1.97
CA THR A 102 -1.45 10.66 -3.09
C THR A 102 -2.38 11.31 -4.09
N GLU A 103 -3.55 10.71 -4.37
CA GLU A 103 -4.59 11.32 -5.21
C GLU A 103 -5.04 12.68 -4.68
N ALA A 104 -5.31 12.78 -3.37
CA ALA A 104 -5.66 14.04 -2.74
C ALA A 104 -4.50 15.06 -2.80
N ALA A 105 -3.27 14.63 -2.52
CA ALA A 105 -2.10 15.51 -2.50
C ALA A 105 -1.86 16.16 -3.87
N VAL A 106 -1.94 15.40 -4.96
CA VAL A 106 -1.74 15.93 -6.32
C VAL A 106 -2.89 16.83 -6.76
N GLN A 107 -4.10 16.64 -6.24
CA GLN A 107 -5.20 17.56 -6.51
C GLN A 107 -4.95 18.93 -5.88
N VAL A 108 -4.57 18.96 -4.60
CA VAL A 108 -4.50 20.21 -3.81
C VAL A 108 -3.21 21.02 -3.98
N ALA A 109 -2.09 20.39 -4.36
CA ALA A 109 -0.78 21.06 -4.40
C ALA A 109 0.07 20.70 -5.64
N SER A 110 1.01 21.57 -5.99
CA SER A 110 2.01 21.32 -7.05
C SER A 110 3.44 21.17 -6.50
N ARG A 111 3.66 21.46 -5.22
CA ARG A 111 4.93 21.23 -4.51
C ARG A 111 4.62 20.39 -3.29
N ILE A 112 5.16 19.19 -3.24
CA ILE A 112 4.79 18.17 -2.25
C ILE A 112 6.08 17.67 -1.59
N LYS A 113 6.09 17.57 -0.26
CA LYS A 113 7.19 16.96 0.49
C LYS A 113 6.74 15.65 1.09
N VAL A 114 7.45 14.57 0.78
CA VAL A 114 7.25 13.25 1.36
C VAL A 114 8.17 13.13 2.57
N VAL A 115 7.58 12.86 3.74
CA VAL A 115 8.32 12.56 4.96
C VAL A 115 8.02 11.12 5.36
N ALA A 116 9.05 10.29 5.48
CA ALA A 116 8.89 8.87 5.78
C ALA A 116 9.80 8.42 6.92
N THR A 117 9.34 7.41 7.66
CA THR A 117 10.14 6.75 8.71
C THR A 117 11.18 5.78 8.14
N ALA A 118 10.98 5.31 6.91
CA ALA A 118 11.88 4.38 6.23
C ALA A 118 12.22 4.89 4.83
N MET A 119 13.51 4.81 4.47
CA MET A 119 14.00 5.16 3.14
C MET A 119 13.32 4.36 2.02
N SER A 120 12.96 3.11 2.29
CA SER A 120 12.28 2.24 1.33
C SER A 120 10.89 2.73 0.93
N THR A 121 10.29 3.67 1.68
CA THR A 121 8.99 4.27 1.35
C THR A 121 9.12 5.47 0.42
N LEU A 122 10.23 6.23 0.47
CA LEU A 122 10.35 7.48 -0.28
C LEU A 122 10.21 7.28 -1.78
N GLY A 123 11.01 6.37 -2.36
CA GLY A 123 10.97 6.07 -3.80
C GLY A 123 9.57 5.67 -4.27
N PRO A 124 8.95 4.63 -3.68
CA PRO A 124 7.58 4.22 -3.97
C PRO A 124 6.54 5.34 -3.91
N THR A 125 6.54 6.14 -2.84
CA THR A 125 5.54 7.20 -2.69
C THR A 125 5.77 8.35 -3.68
N ILE A 126 7.02 8.71 -3.97
CA ILE A 126 7.35 9.73 -4.99
C ILE A 126 6.89 9.26 -6.37
N GLU A 127 7.19 8.02 -6.75
CA GLU A 127 6.76 7.44 -8.04
C GLU A 127 5.23 7.43 -8.16
N LYS A 128 4.53 7.10 -7.06
CA LYS A 128 3.08 7.13 -7.02
C LYS A 128 2.51 8.55 -7.21
N LEU A 129 3.06 9.54 -6.51
CA LEU A 129 2.67 10.95 -6.68
C LEU A 129 2.85 11.40 -8.13
N GLN A 130 3.97 11.04 -8.76
CA GLN A 130 4.21 11.38 -10.18
C GLN A 130 3.19 10.70 -11.10
N THR A 131 2.88 9.43 -10.84
CA THR A 131 1.88 8.67 -11.58
C THR A 131 0.49 9.30 -11.46
N ASP A 132 0.06 9.64 -10.25
CA ASP A 132 -1.26 10.24 -10.01
C ASP A 132 -1.36 11.67 -10.57
N ALA A 133 -0.28 12.45 -10.52
CA ALA A 133 -0.22 13.76 -11.15
C ALA A 133 -0.32 13.67 -12.69
N ALA A 134 0.33 12.67 -13.29
CA ALA A 134 0.22 12.41 -14.73
C ALA A 134 -1.21 12.04 -15.14
N LYS A 135 -1.95 11.26 -14.33
CA LYS A 135 -3.37 10.92 -14.58
C LYS A 135 -4.26 12.15 -14.70
N ILE A 136 -3.95 13.23 -13.98
CA ILE A 136 -4.70 14.50 -14.02
C ILE A 136 -4.06 15.59 -14.88
N GLY A 137 -2.98 15.27 -15.61
CA GLY A 137 -2.27 16.22 -16.47
C GLY A 137 -1.58 17.37 -15.72
N LYS A 138 -1.23 17.18 -14.44
CA LYS A 138 -0.61 18.20 -13.59
C LYS A 138 0.89 17.94 -13.47
N LYS A 139 1.70 19.01 -13.52
CA LYS A 139 3.12 18.94 -13.15
C LYS A 139 3.27 19.19 -11.66
N ILE A 140 4.05 18.35 -10.99
CA ILE A 140 4.37 18.48 -9.58
C ILE A 140 5.89 18.44 -9.36
N GLU A 141 6.34 19.16 -8.34
CA GLU A 141 7.68 19.03 -7.77
C GLU A 141 7.56 18.24 -6.47
N VAL A 142 8.35 17.18 -6.34
CA VAL A 142 8.33 16.32 -5.15
C VAL A 142 9.72 16.27 -4.54
N ASP A 143 9.80 16.57 -3.25
CA ASP A 143 10.99 16.40 -2.42
C ASP A 143 10.75 15.26 -1.42
N GLY A 144 11.79 14.51 -1.06
CA GLY A 144 11.72 13.40 -0.13
C GLY A 144 12.70 13.59 1.02
N GLN A 145 12.24 13.37 2.25
CA GLN A 145 13.09 13.38 3.43
C GLN A 145 12.73 12.18 4.30
N ASP A 146 13.72 11.38 4.68
CA ASP A 146 13.57 10.38 5.73
C ASP A 146 13.93 10.99 7.09
N HIS A 147 13.73 10.21 8.14
CA HIS A 147 14.25 10.55 9.45
C HIS A 147 15.76 10.33 9.46
N GLU A 148 16.56 11.33 9.02
CA GLU A 148 17.97 11.38 9.40
C GLU A 148 18.02 11.38 10.95
N PRO A 149 18.76 10.47 11.61
CA PRO A 149 19.07 10.65 13.02
C PRO A 149 19.95 11.91 13.12
N ALA A 150 19.47 12.88 13.90
CA ALA A 150 20.27 14.05 14.31
C ALA A 150 21.53 13.63 15.08
#